data_AF-A0A4Q0Y381-F1
#
_entry.id   AF-A0A4Q0Y381-F1
#
_cell.length_a   1.000
_cell.length_b   1.000
_cell.length_c   1.000
_cell.angle_alpha   90.00
_cell.angle_beta   90.00
_cell.angle_gamma   90.00
#
_symmetry.space_group_name_H-M   'P 1'
#
loop_
_entity.id
_entity.type
_entity.pdbx_description
1 polymer ?
#
loop_
_entity_poly.entity_id
_entity_poly.type
_entity_poly.pdbx_seq_one_letter_code
_entity_poly.pdbx_strand_id
1 'polypeptide(L)' 'MSFLEEKIKQELMQNIFTNNLKTYETIDSKFKLEAKEKEKILDMISKFNEELNTMLKNAKLS' A
#
# COMPACT_ATOMS: atom_id res chain seq x y z
N MET A 1 20.68 2.94 10.29
CA MET A 1 19.55 2.25 10.92
C MET A 1 20.02 0.86 11.29
N SER A 2 19.46 0.24 12.34
CA SER A 2 19.80 -1.15 12.66
C SER A 2 19.24 -2.06 11.56
N PHE A 3 19.95 -3.13 11.18
CA PHE A 3 19.48 -4.15 10.23
C PHE A 3 18.07 -4.67 10.59
N LEU A 4 17.78 -4.73 11.89
CA LEU A 4 16.49 -5.17 12.43
C LEU A 4 15.37 -4.16 12.16
N GLU A 5 15.66 -2.87 12.26
CA GLU A 5 14.73 -1.78 11.95
C GLU A 5 14.41 -1.71 10.46
N GLU A 6 15.42 -1.89 9.60
CA GLU A 6 15.22 -1.94 8.15
C GLU A 6 14.36 -3.16 7.74
N LYS A 7 14.58 -4.33 8.37
CA LYS A 7 13.78 -5.52 8.12
C LYS A 7 12.32 -5.35 8.53
N ILE A 8 12.06 -4.78 9.71
CA ILE A 8 10.70 -4.46 10.18
C ILE A 8 10.00 -3.52 9.20
N LYS A 9 10.68 -2.44 8.78
CA LYS A 9 10.14 -1.50 7.79
C LYS A 9 9.80 -2.18 6.47
N GLN A 10 10.69 -3.04 5.96
CA GLN A 10 10.45 -3.80 4.72
C GLN A 10 9.23 -4.72 4.82
N GLU A 11 9.10 -5.46 5.92
CA GLU A 11 7.97 -6.35 6.16
C GLU A 11 6.65 -5.58 6.26
N LEU A 12 6.64 -4.45 6.97
CA LEU A 12 5.49 -3.54 7.05
C LEU A 12 5.08 -3.01 5.67
N MET A 13 6.04 -2.54 4.86
CA MET A 13 5.76 -2.04 3.51
C MET A 13 5.16 -3.14 2.61
N GLN A 14 5.69 -4.37 2.67
CA GLN A 14 5.12 -5.51 1.93
C GLN A 14 3.71 -5.86 2.38
N ASN A 15 3.45 -5.83 3.69
CA ASN A 15 2.12 -6.11 4.25
C ASN A 15 1.09 -5.06 3.81
N ILE A 16 1.46 -3.78 3.85
CA ILE A 16 0.61 -2.68 3.39
C ILE A 16 0.28 -2.86 1.90
N PHE A 17 1.29 -3.11 1.07
CA PHE A 17 1.09 -3.34 -0.36
C PHE A 17 0.11 -4.49 -0.63
N THR A 18 0.33 -5.63 0.03
CA THR A 18 -0.50 -6.83 -0.10
C THR A 18 -1.96 -6.57 0.33
N ASN A 19 -2.16 -5.84 1.43
CA ASN A 19 -3.49 -5.52 1.94
C ASN A 19 -4.24 -4.55 1.02
N ASN A 20 -3.52 -3.56 0.48
CA ASN A 20 -4.11 -2.61 -0.46
C ASN A 20 -4.48 -3.29 -1.78
N LEU A 21 -3.68 -4.25 -2.27
CA LEU A 21 -4.03 -5.06 -3.43
C LEU A 21 -5.29 -5.91 -3.18
N LYS A 22 -5.38 -6.60 -2.04
CA LYS A 22 -6.60 -7.35 -1.65
C LYS A 22 -7.83 -6.44 -1.56
N THR A 23 -7.63 -5.20 -1.12
CA THR A 23 -8.71 -4.20 -1.05
C THR A 23 -9.20 -3.85 -2.45
N TYR A 24 -8.28 -3.62 -3.40
CA TYR A 24 -8.62 -3.45 -4.81
C TYR A 24 -9.40 -4.65 -5.37
N GLU A 25 -8.91 -5.87 -5.20
CA GLU A 25 -9.57 -7.09 -5.68
C GLU A 25 -10.98 -7.27 -5.07
N THR A 26 -11.14 -6.94 -3.79
CA THR A 26 -12.44 -6.97 -3.11
C THR A 26 -13.39 -5.93 -3.70
N ILE A 27 -12.89 -4.75 -4.03
CA ILE A 27 -13.69 -3.71 -4.68
C ILE A 27 -14.07 -4.15 -6.10
N ASP A 28 -13.12 -4.65 -6.88
CA ASP A 28 -13.36 -5.08 -8.26
C ASP A 28 -14.35 -6.24 -8.35
N SER A 29 -14.32 -7.15 -7.38
CA SER A 29 -15.23 -8.31 -7.33
C SER A 29 -16.64 -7.97 -6.84
N LYS A 30 -16.81 -6.93 -6.02
CA LYS A 30 -18.10 -6.58 -5.39
C LYS A 30 -18.84 -5.44 -6.09
N PHE A 31 -18.13 -4.59 -6.82
CA PHE A 31 -18.71 -3.41 -7.45
C PHE A 31 -18.60 -3.52 -8.98
N LYS A 32 -19.67 -3.13 -9.68
CA LYS A 32 -19.63 -2.99 -11.14
C LYS A 32 -18.92 -1.68 -11.47
N LEU A 33 -17.62 -1.78 -11.70
CA LEU A 33 -16.77 -0.64 -12.03
C LEU A 33 -16.46 -0.58 -13.52
N GLU A 34 -16.54 0.62 -14.09
CA GLU A 34 -16.01 0.88 -15.43
C GLU A 34 -14.48 0.92 -15.41
N ALA A 35 -13.84 0.69 -16.56
CA ALA A 35 -12.38 0.67 -16.68
C ALA A 35 -11.73 1.95 -16.10
N LYS A 36 -12.35 3.10 -16.32
CA LYS A 36 -11.89 4.41 -15.79
C LYS A 36 -11.96 4.50 -14.27
N GLU A 37 -12.92 3.84 -13.65
CA GLU A 37 -13.05 3.81 -12.18
C GLU A 37 -12.02 2.86 -11.56
N LYS A 38 -11.80 1.70 -12.19
CA LYS A 38 -10.74 0.76 -11.81
C LYS A 38 -9.36 1.42 -11.83
N GLU A 39 -9.07 2.16 -12.91
CA GLU A 39 -7.84 2.92 -13.07
C GLU A 39 -7.67 3.97 -11.96
N LYS A 40 -8.72 4.75 -11.66
CA LYS A 40 -8.69 5.72 -10.55
C LYS A 40 -8.42 5.08 -9.20
N ILE A 41 -8.99 3.89 -8.93
CA ILE A 41 -8.79 3.20 -7.66
C ILE A 41 -7.35 2.70 -7.54
N LEU A 42 -6.79 2.14 -8.62
CA LEU A 42 -5.38 1.75 -8.68
C LEU A 42 -4.44 2.95 -8.46
N ASP A 43 -4.74 4.10 -9.07
CA ASP A 43 -3.99 5.33 -8.85
C ASP A 43 -4.04 5.78 -7.39
N MET A 44 -5.22 5.75 -6.76
CA MET A 44 -5.37 6.12 -5.35
C MET A 44 -4.59 5.18 -4.43
N ILE A 45 -4.66 3.87 -4.67
CA ILE A 45 -3.90 2.87 -3.93
C ILE A 45 -2.40 3.06 -4.10
N SER A 46 -1.95 3.37 -5.32
CA SER A 46 -0.53 3.58 -5.61
C SER A 46 0.00 4.82 -4.89
N LYS A 47 -0.72 5.94 -4.95
CA LYS A 47 -0.36 7.16 -4.21
C LYS A 47 -0.34 6.93 -2.70
N PHE A 48 -1.34 6.25 -2.16
CA PHE A 48 -1.39 5.92 -0.74
C PHE A 48 -0.20 5.04 -0.30
N ASN A 49 0.16 4.04 -1.11
CA ASN A 49 1.35 3.23 -0.88
C ASN A 49 2.63 4.08 -0.87
N GLU A 50 2.79 4.99 -1.83
CA GLU A 50 3.96 5.86 -1.91
C GLU A 50 4.08 6.81 -0.71
N GLU A 51 2.97 7.43 -0.31
CA GLU A 51 2.90 8.32 0.85
C GLU A 51 3.25 7.58 2.14
N LEU A 52 2.62 6.43 2.39
CA LEU A 52 2.91 5.59 3.56
C LEU A 52 4.36 5.11 3.57
N ASN A 53 4.87 4.63 2.44
CA ASN A 53 6.26 4.18 2.33
C ASN A 53 7.23 5.32 2.64
N THR A 54 6.93 6.54 2.19
CA THR A 54 7.75 7.72 2.47
C THR A 54 7.75 8.07 3.96
N MET A 55 6.57 8.06 4.59
CA MET A 55 6.45 8.31 6.03
C MET A 55 7.18 7.25 6.87
N LEU A 56 6.99 5.96 6.54
CA LEU A 56 7.59 4.84 7.28
C LEU A 56 9.10 4.74 7.08
N LYS A 57 9.63 5.08 5.90
CA LYS A 57 11.08 5.18 5.68
C LYS A 57 11.71 6.21 6.62
N ASN A 58 11.06 7.37 6.75
CA ASN A 58 11.57 8.51 7.51
C ASN A 58 11.30 8.44 9.03
N ALA A 59 10.33 7.62 9.47
CA ALA A 59 10.03 7.41 10.88
C ALA A 59 11.13 6.59 11.58
N LYS A 60 11.45 6.92 12.84
CA LYS A 60 12.25 6.05 13.71
C LYS A 60 11.34 5.08 14.44
N LEU A 61 11.76 3.82 14.57
CA LEU A 61 11.06 2.86 15.43
C LEU A 61 11.29 3.23 16.91
N SER A 62 10.22 3.17 17.71
CA SER A 62 10.24 3.41 19.16
C SER A 62 10.51 2.15 19.96
#